data_AF-A0A6L7YL97-F1
#
_entry.id   AF-A0A6L7YL97-F1
#
_cell.length_a   1.000
_cell.length_b   1.000
_cell.length_c   1.000
_cell.angle_alpha   90.00
_cell.angle_beta   90.00
_cell.angle_gamma   90.00
#
_symmetry.space_group_name_H-M   'P 1'
#
loop_
_entity.id
_entity.type
_entity.pdbx_description
1 polymer ?
#
loop_
_entity_poly.entity_id
_entity_poly.type
_entity_poly.pdbx_seq_one_letter_code
_entity_poly.pdbx_strand_id
1 'polypeptide(L)'
;MSLNIKNERTCQLADELAQLTGETKTGAITVALEERLEREQRQRSMEERLKRMRAISKPLAARLRAGGPPIDHGEFLYDERGLPR
;
A
#
# COMPACT_ATOMS: atom_id res chain seq x y z
N MET A 1 -5.66 27.66 16.31
CA MET A 1 -4.90 27.93 15.07
C MET A 1 -5.89 28.26 13.97
N SER A 2 -5.66 29.30 13.16
CA SER A 2 -6.56 29.66 12.05
C SER A 2 -5.91 29.37 10.69
N LEU A 3 -6.60 28.56 9.88
CA LEU A 3 -6.27 28.35 8.47
C LEU A 3 -7.03 29.40 7.65
N ASN A 4 -6.33 30.31 6.97
CA ASN A 4 -6.96 31.33 6.14
C ASN A 4 -6.87 30.93 4.66
N ILE A 5 -8.00 30.61 4.05
CA ILE A 5 -8.08 30.21 2.64
C ILE A 5 -8.74 31.35 1.86
N LYS A 6 -7.94 32.06 1.04
CA LYS A 6 -8.40 33.16 0.17
C LYS A 6 -8.72 32.71 -1.25
N ASN A 7 -9.18 31.47 -1.41
CA ASN A 7 -9.54 30.90 -2.70
C ASN A 7 -11.05 30.71 -2.77
N GLU A 8 -11.70 31.45 -3.68
CA GLU A 8 -13.16 31.44 -3.84
C GLU A 8 -13.69 30.04 -4.16
N ARG A 9 -12.96 29.28 -5.00
CA ARG A 9 -13.37 27.92 -5.38
C ARG A 9 -13.29 26.96 -4.20
N THR A 10 -12.26 27.05 -3.35
CA THR A 10 -12.17 26.23 -2.14
C THR A 10 -13.29 26.54 -1.17
N CYS A 11 -13.62 27.83 -0.98
CA CYS A 11 -14.75 28.23 -0.15
C CYS A 11 -16.08 27.68 -0.69
N GLN A 12 -16.33 27.77 -2.00
CA GLN A 12 -17.53 27.20 -2.63
C GLN A 12 -17.62 25.68 -2.44
N LEU A 13 -16.51 24.96 -2.62
CA LEU A 13 -16.47 23.51 -2.42
C LEU A 13 -16.74 23.11 -0.96
N ALA A 14 -16.19 23.87 0.00
CA ALA A 14 -16.46 23.65 1.41
C ALA A 14 -17.93 23.90 1.77
N ASP A 15 -18.55 24.90 1.13
CA ASP A 15 -19.96 25.24 1.34
C ASP A 15 -20.89 24.16 0.78
N GLU A 16 -20.62 23.71 -0.44
CA GLU A 16 -21.35 22.64 -1.09
C GLU A 16 -21.24 21.33 -0.30
N LEU A 17 -20.01 20.96 0.12
CA LEU A 17 -19.79 19.76 0.90
C LEU A 17 -20.50 19.82 2.26
N ALA A 18 -20.40 20.95 2.97
CA ALA A 18 -21.08 21.16 4.24
C ALA A 18 -22.61 21.08 4.12
N GLN A 19 -23.18 21.65 3.06
CA GLN A 19 -24.63 21.55 2.79
C GLN A 19 -25.06 20.12 2.49
N LEU A 20 -24.26 19.36 1.74
CA LEU A 20 -24.56 17.97 1.39
C LEU A 20 -24.44 17.02 2.59
N THR A 21 -23.45 17.23 3.47
CA THR A 21 -23.21 16.34 4.63
C THR A 21 -23.95 16.78 5.89
N GLY A 22 -24.48 18.01 5.93
CA GLY A 22 -25.07 18.59 7.13
C GLY A 22 -24.03 19.00 8.19
N GLU A 23 -22.76 19.09 7.80
CA GLU A 23 -21.66 19.46 8.70
C GLU A 23 -21.36 20.96 8.64
N THR A 24 -20.49 21.44 9.54
CA THR A 24 -19.91 22.78 9.41
C THR A 24 -18.86 22.80 8.29
N LYS A 25 -18.61 23.95 7.67
CA LYS A 25 -17.52 24.11 6.67
C LYS A 25 -16.18 23.59 7.19
N THR A 26 -15.86 23.89 8.45
CA THR A 26 -14.64 23.41 9.08
C THR A 26 -14.65 21.89 9.25
N GLY A 27 -15.76 21.30 9.69
CA GLY A 27 -15.92 19.84 9.79
C GLY A 27 -15.71 19.14 8.45
N ALA A 28 -16.43 19.61 7.41
CA ALA A 28 -16.34 19.09 6.06
C ALA A 28 -14.91 19.18 5.50
N ILE A 29 -14.21 20.29 5.72
CA ILE A 29 -12.80 20.45 5.33
C ILE A 29 -11.90 19.47 6.10
N THR A 30 -12.06 19.35 7.41
CA THR A 30 -11.26 18.44 8.24
C THR A 30 -11.39 17.01 7.75
N VAL A 31 -12.62 16.52 7.57
CA VAL A 31 -12.89 15.15 7.09
C VAL A 31 -12.29 14.94 5.70
N ALA A 32 -12.48 15.88 4.77
CA ALA A 32 -11.92 15.76 3.42
C ALA A 32 -10.38 15.69 3.43
N LEU A 33 -9.73 16.46 4.30
CA LEU A 33 -8.27 16.44 4.46
C LEU A 33 -7.79 15.13 5.09
N GLU A 34 -8.47 14.63 6.13
CA GLU A 34 -8.15 13.36 6.78
C GLU A 34 -8.28 12.20 5.79
N GLU A 35 -9.37 12.12 5.05
CA GLU A 35 -9.55 11.08 4.03
C GLU A 35 -8.47 11.15 2.94
N ARG A 36 -8.09 12.35 2.49
CA ARG A 36 -7.05 12.48 1.48
C ARG A 36 -5.69 12.05 2.03
N LEU A 37 -5.36 12.46 3.25
CA LEU A 37 -4.12 12.06 3.92
C LEU A 37 -4.05 10.55 4.10
N GLU A 38 -5.15 9.92 4.54
CA GLU A 38 -5.21 8.47 4.72
C GLU A 38 -5.04 7.73 3.38
N ARG A 39 -5.66 8.20 2.30
CA ARG A 39 -5.48 7.61 0.96
C ARG A 39 -4.02 7.70 0.49
N GLU A 40 -3.39 8.86 0.66
CA GLU A 40 -1.98 9.09 0.28
C GLU A 40 -1.02 8.23 1.13
N GLN A 41 -1.24 8.16 2.44
CA GLN A 41 -0.44 7.33 3.35
C GLN A 41 -0.56 5.85 2.99
N ARG A 42 -1.77 5.37 2.71
CA ARG A 42 -1.98 3.98 2.26
C ARG A 42 -1.25 3.68 0.96
N GLN A 43 -1.33 4.57 -0.03
CA GLN A 43 -0.60 4.41 -1.30
C GLN A 43 0.92 4.34 -1.08
N ARG A 44 1.48 5.28 -0.32
CA ARG A 44 2.93 5.29 0.01
C ARG A 44 3.34 4.03 0.76
N SER A 45 2.55 3.58 1.74
CA SER A 45 2.85 2.36 2.51
C SER A 45 2.89 1.11 1.63
N MET A 46 2.00 1.04 0.63
CA MET A 46 1.96 -0.07 -0.33
C MET A 46 3.16 -0.03 -1.27
N GLU A 47 3.52 1.14 -1.79
CA GLU A 47 4.72 1.32 -2.62
C GLU A 47 5.99 0.93 -1.86
N GLU A 48 6.13 1.36 -0.61
CA GLU A 48 7.25 0.98 0.24
C GLU A 48 7.28 -0.53 0.51
N ARG A 49 6.13 -1.14 0.79
CA ARG A 49 6.02 -2.59 0.98
C ARG A 49 6.43 -3.35 -0.28
N LEU A 50 5.97 -2.93 -1.45
CA LEU A 50 6.36 -3.51 -2.74
C LEU A 50 7.85 -3.32 -3.02
N LYS A 51 8.42 -2.15 -2.68
CA LYS A 51 9.85 -1.88 -2.79
C LYS A 51 10.65 -2.84 -1.91
N ARG A 52 10.26 -3.04 -0.65
CA ARG A 52 10.90 -4.01 0.26
C ARG A 52 10.79 -5.44 -0.27
N MET A 53 9.61 -5.85 -0.75
CA MET A 53 9.42 -7.17 -1.35
C MET A 53 10.33 -7.39 -2.57
N ARG A 54 10.40 -6.41 -3.48
CA ARG A 54 11.29 -6.46 -4.66
C ARG A 54 12.77 -6.49 -4.30
N ALA A 55 13.17 -5.79 -3.24
CA ALA A 55 14.55 -5.80 -2.76
C ALA A 55 14.99 -7.21 -2.28
N ILE A 56 14.05 -8.02 -1.78
CA ILE A 56 14.30 -9.40 -1.35
C ILE A 56 14.16 -10.38 -2.53
N SER A 57 13.09 -10.25 -3.31
CA SER A 57 12.76 -11.21 -4.37
C SER A 57 13.72 -11.15 -5.55
N LYS A 58 14.25 -9.96 -5.90
CA LYS A 58 15.15 -9.81 -7.05
C LYS A 58 16.48 -10.55 -6.86
N PRO A 59 17.21 -10.40 -5.73
CA PRO A 59 18.41 -11.19 -5.46
C PRO A 59 18.12 -12.70 -5.34
N LEU A 60 17.02 -13.08 -4.69
CA LEU A 60 16.62 -14.48 -4.54
C LEU A 60 16.38 -15.13 -5.91
N ALA A 61 15.60 -14.49 -6.78
CA ALA A 61 15.32 -14.99 -8.13
C ALA A 61 16.60 -15.10 -8.98
N ALA A 62 17.56 -14.20 -8.80
CA ALA A 62 18.86 -14.30 -9.47
C ALA A 62 19.65 -15.54 -8.98
N ARG A 63 19.69 -15.79 -7.67
CA ARG A 63 20.36 -16.96 -7.08
C ARG A 63 19.71 -18.28 -7.49
N LEU A 64 18.37 -18.35 -7.45
CA LEU A 64 17.63 -19.55 -7.85
C LEU A 64 17.89 -19.91 -9.32
N ARG A 65 17.88 -18.91 -10.22
CA ARG A 65 18.24 -19.14 -11.64
C ARG A 65 19.67 -19.61 -11.83
N ALA A 66 20.61 -19.13 -11.01
CA ALA A 66 22.00 -19.58 -11.05
C ALA A 66 22.19 -20.98 -10.43
N GLY A 67 21.31 -21.40 -9.52
CA GLY A 67 21.39 -22.67 -8.78
C GLY A 67 21.00 -23.92 -9.59
N GLY A 68 20.67 -23.77 -10.87
CA GLY A 68 20.25 -24.89 -11.72
C GLY A 68 18.74 -25.14 -11.70
N PRO A 69 18.27 -26.19 -12.41
CA PRO A 69 16.85 -26.51 -12.46
C PRO A 69 16.31 -26.92 -11.09
N PRO A 70 14.99 -26.75 -10.85
CA PRO A 70 14.35 -27.25 -9.64
C PRO A 70 14.61 -28.75 -9.48
N ILE A 71 15.05 -29.15 -8.28
CA ILE A 71 15.21 -30.56 -7.92
C ILE A 71 13.88 -31.03 -7.34
N ASP A 72 13.46 -32.24 -7.70
CA ASP A 72 12.34 -32.89 -7.02
C ASP A 72 12.79 -33.26 -5.59
N HIS A 73 12.31 -32.46 -4.62
CA HIS A 73 12.59 -32.69 -3.21
C HIS A 73 12.07 -34.04 -2.71
N GLY A 74 11.04 -34.61 -3.35
CA GLY A 74 10.55 -35.96 -3.05
C GLY A 74 11.61 -37.00 -3.35
N GLU A 75 12.12 -37.02 -4.59
CA GLU A 75 13.19 -37.95 -5.00
C GLU A 75 14.52 -37.68 -4.28
N PHE A 76 14.80 -36.43 -3.93
CA PHE A 76 16.03 -36.05 -3.24
C PHE A 76 16.05 -36.44 -1.76
N LEU A 77 14.92 -36.29 -1.05
CA LEU A 77 14.85 -36.48 0.40
C LEU A 77 14.29 -37.84 0.82
N TYR A 78 13.52 -38.51 -0.04
CA TYR A 78 12.81 -39.74 0.31
C TYR A 78 13.19 -40.90 -0.62
N ASP A 79 13.15 -42.11 -0.08
CA ASP A 79 13.28 -43.33 -0.87
C ASP A 79 11.95 -43.75 -1.52
N GLU A 80 11.97 -44.83 -2.31
CA GLU A 80 10.78 -45.35 -3.00
C GLU A 80 9.67 -45.83 -2.04
N ARG A 81 9.98 -46.00 -0.75
CA ARG A 81 9.03 -46.39 0.31
C ARG A 81 8.51 -45.17 1.07
N GLY A 82 8.95 -43.96 0.71
CA GLY A 82 8.58 -42.71 1.37
C GLY A 82 9.30 -42.47 2.69
N LEU A 83 10.39 -43.20 2.98
CA LEU A 83 11.20 -42.98 4.17
C LEU A 83 12.29 -41.93 3.87
N PRO A 84 12.64 -41.07 4.86
CA PRO A 84 13.78 -40.17 4.71
C PRO A 84 15.05 -40.97 4.42
N ARG A 85 15.80 -40.54 3.40
CA ARG A 85 17.15 -41.04 3.15
C ARG A 85 18.15 -40.57 4.19
#